data_AF-A0A7C6AM15-F1
#
_entry.id   AF-A0A7C6AM15-F1
#
_cell.length_a   1.000
_cell.length_b   1.000
_cell.length_c   1.000
_cell.angle_alpha   90.00
_cell.angle_beta   90.00
_cell.angle_gamma   90.00
#
_symmetry.space_group_name_H-M   'P 1'
#
loop_
_entity.id
_entity.type
_entity.pdbx_description
1 polymer ?
#
loop_
_entity_poly.entity_id
_entity_poly.type
_entity_poly.pdbx_seq_one_letter_code
_entity_poly.pdbx_strand_id
1 'polypeptide(L)'
;MFAKIVSLLLLSGIKFIFAFPLAIKLHFTCIQTIIITSLGGIAGIIFFSFFWEHVIRLYFWFIHTFLHKYPTIRTHLRNIKYWFVKPKTERSIPFRRKRRYVFLKQNAGILGISILTPILLSIPLGTFLAVRFYGR
;
A
#
# COMPACT_ATOMS: atom_id res chain seq x y z
N MET A 1 -1.20 18.15 -25.19
CA MET A 1 -0.25 18.35 -24.08
C MET A 1 -0.83 17.93 -22.73
N PHE A 2 -1.99 18.43 -22.33
CA PHE A 2 -2.62 18.13 -21.03
C PHE A 2 -2.77 16.63 -20.74
N ALA A 3 -3.34 15.84 -21.65
CA ALA A 3 -3.53 14.39 -21.47
C ALA A 3 -2.21 13.62 -21.24
N LYS A 4 -1.09 14.07 -21.84
CA LYS A 4 0.23 13.47 -21.64
C LYS A 4 0.71 13.67 -20.20
N ILE A 5 0.51 14.87 -19.66
CA ILE A 5 0.88 15.24 -18.29
C ILE A 5 0.04 14.45 -17.29
N VAL A 6 -1.28 14.39 -17.50
CA VAL A 6 -2.20 13.62 -16.65
C VAL A 6 -1.84 12.14 -16.66
N SER A 7 -1.56 11.56 -17.83
CA SER A 7 -1.14 10.15 -17.92
C SER A 7 0.16 9.88 -17.16
N LEU A 8 1.15 10.78 -17.23
CA LEU A 8 2.40 10.65 -16.51
C LEU A 8 2.19 10.73 -14.99
N LEU A 9 1.36 11.68 -14.55
CA LEU A 9 1.03 11.93 -13.14
C LEU A 9 0.27 10.74 -12.53
N LEU A 10 -0.71 10.19 -13.24
CA LEU A 10 -1.46 9.01 -12.79
C LEU A 10 -0.56 7.77 -12.73
N LEU A 11 0.28 7.56 -13.75
CA LEU A 11 1.17 6.40 -13.78
C LEU A 11 2.21 6.48 -12.67
N SER A 12 2.78 7.67 -12.40
CA SER A 12 3.75 7.84 -11.32
C SER A 12 3.13 7.65 -9.94
N GLY A 13 1.85 7.97 -9.76
CA GLY A 13 1.11 7.72 -8.52
C GLY A 13 0.78 6.24 -8.28
N ILE A 14 0.71 5.40 -9.33
CA ILE A 14 0.39 3.96 -9.22
C ILE A 14 1.66 3.10 -9.23
N LYS A 15 2.55 3.32 -10.20
CA LYS A 15 3.82 2.59 -10.38
C LYS A 15 4.91 3.55 -10.82
N PHE A 16 5.65 4.07 -9.84
CA PHE A 16 6.71 5.06 -10.04
C PHE A 16 7.75 4.67 -11.11
N ILE A 17 8.19 3.40 -11.13
CA ILE A 17 9.18 2.87 -12.09
C ILE A 17 8.73 3.06 -13.53
N PHE A 18 7.44 2.85 -13.83
CA PHE A 18 6.94 2.96 -15.20
C PHE A 18 6.74 4.40 -15.68
N ALA A 19 6.82 5.38 -14.77
CA ALA A 19 6.75 6.78 -15.15
C ALA A 19 7.99 7.21 -15.97
N PHE A 20 9.18 6.63 -15.72
CA PHE A 20 10.39 6.99 -16.46
C PHE A 20 10.35 6.58 -17.94
N PRO A 21 10.04 5.31 -18.31
CA PRO A 21 9.85 4.94 -19.71
C PRO A 21 8.75 5.75 -20.40
N LEU A 22 7.65 6.06 -19.68
CA LEU A 22 6.56 6.85 -20.22
C LEU A 22 6.99 8.30 -20.50
N ALA A 23 7.80 8.91 -19.63
CA ALA A 23 8.33 10.25 -19.83
C ALA A 23 9.19 10.35 -21.09
N ILE A 24 10.05 9.36 -21.32
CA ILE A 24 10.90 9.25 -22.52
C ILE A 24 10.02 9.13 -23.76
N LYS A 25 9.01 8.24 -23.74
CA LYS A 25 8.08 8.05 -24.86
C LYS A 25 7.27 9.31 -25.19
N LEU A 26 6.99 10.16 -24.20
CA LEU A 26 6.24 11.39 -24.36
C LEU A 26 7.12 12.62 -24.67
N HIS A 27 8.43 12.44 -24.78
CA HIS A 27 9.45 13.47 -25.03
C HIS A 27 9.41 14.63 -24.01
N PHE A 28 9.23 14.33 -22.73
CA PHE A 28 9.34 15.32 -21.66
C PHE A 28 10.80 15.64 -21.31
N THR A 29 11.06 16.86 -20.86
CA THR A 29 12.38 17.23 -20.34
C THR A 29 12.63 16.60 -18.97
N CYS A 30 13.90 16.46 -18.57
CA CYS A 30 14.25 15.90 -17.25
C CYS A 30 13.58 16.67 -16.10
N ILE A 31 13.62 18.01 -16.14
CA ILE A 31 13.06 18.84 -15.07
C ILE A 31 11.54 18.68 -14.97
N GLN A 32 10.84 18.69 -16.11
CA GLN A 32 9.39 18.46 -16.14
C GLN A 32 9.05 17.07 -15.60
N THR A 33 9.83 16.06 -15.98
CA THR A 33 9.65 14.68 -15.50
C THR A 33 9.80 14.61 -13.99
N ILE A 34 10.84 15.20 -13.41
CA ILE A 34 11.07 15.18 -11.95
C ILE A 34 9.91 15.86 -11.20
N ILE A 35 9.48 17.03 -11.67
CA ILE A 35 8.38 17.77 -11.02
C ILE A 35 7.07 16.98 -11.10
N ILE A 36 6.70 16.48 -12.29
CA ILE A 36 5.43 15.77 -12.48
C ILE A 36 5.42 14.44 -11.73
N THR A 37 6.52 13.68 -11.73
CA THR A 37 6.58 12.40 -11.02
C THR A 37 6.53 12.57 -9.51
N SER A 38 7.22 13.59 -8.98
CA SER A 38 7.21 13.91 -7.54
C SER A 38 5.81 14.32 -7.09
N LEU A 39 5.15 15.22 -7.84
CA LEU A 39 3.77 15.63 -7.57
C LEU A 39 2.80 14.45 -7.65
N GLY A 40 2.90 13.62 -8.69
CA GLY A 40 2.05 12.43 -8.84
C GLY A 40 2.29 11.37 -7.77
N GLY A 41 3.53 11.22 -7.30
CA GLY A 41 3.88 10.32 -6.19
C GLY A 41 3.26 10.79 -4.87
N ILE A 42 3.40 12.07 -4.52
CA ILE A 42 2.81 12.67 -3.31
C ILE A 42 1.28 12.58 -3.38
N ALA A 43 0.68 12.99 -4.51
CA ALA A 43 -0.76 12.94 -4.71
C ALA A 43 -1.29 11.49 -4.64
N GLY A 44 -0.58 10.54 -5.23
CA GLY A 44 -0.89 9.12 -5.16
C GLY A 44 -0.87 8.60 -3.72
N ILE A 45 0.16 8.93 -2.94
CA ILE A 45 0.26 8.51 -1.54
C ILE A 45 -0.93 9.00 -0.72
N ILE A 46 -1.25 10.29 -0.83
CA ILE A 46 -2.36 10.91 -0.12
C ILE A 46 -3.68 10.25 -0.55
N PHE A 47 -3.92 10.14 -1.86
CA PHE A 47 -5.13 9.54 -2.41
C PHE A 47 -5.32 8.09 -1.93
N PHE A 48 -4.30 7.24 -2.06
CA PHE A 48 -4.40 5.84 -1.65
C PHE A 48 -4.51 5.64 -0.14
N SER A 49 -3.96 6.56 0.65
CA SER A 49 -4.11 6.51 2.12
C SER A 49 -5.58 6.67 2.54
N PHE A 50 -6.32 7.60 1.94
CA PHE A 50 -7.76 7.77 2.19
C PHE A 50 -8.63 6.73 1.46
N PHE A 51 -8.21 6.31 0.26
CA PHE A 51 -8.97 5.37 -0.55
C PHE A 51 -9.08 3.98 0.10
N TRP A 52 -8.03 3.54 0.81
CA TRP A 52 -8.02 2.21 1.43
C TRP A 52 -9.11 2.00 2.47
N GLU A 53 -9.47 3.01 3.24
CA GLU A 53 -10.59 2.93 4.18
C GLU A 53 -11.91 2.62 3.46
N HIS A 54 -12.12 3.24 2.30
CA HIS A 54 -13.31 3.04 1.48
C HIS A 54 -13.31 1.65 0.85
N VAL A 55 -12.18 1.17 0.34
CA VAL A 55 -12.04 -0.18 -0.21
C VAL A 55 -12.36 -1.24 0.85
N ILE A 56 -11.87 -1.06 2.07
CA ILE A 56 -12.14 -1.98 3.18
C ILE A 56 -13.63 -1.96 3.53
N ARG A 57 -14.25 -0.77 3.65
CA ARG A 57 -15.69 -0.64 3.91
C ARG A 57 -16.52 -1.29 2.81
N LEU A 58 -16.17 -1.08 1.55
CA LEU A 58 -16.85 -1.67 0.39
C LEU A 58 -16.71 -3.20 0.38
N TYR A 59 -15.52 -3.72 0.65
CA TYR A 59 -15.29 -5.16 0.77
C TYR A 59 -16.15 -5.78 1.88
N PHE A 60 -16.28 -5.11 3.03
CA PHE A 60 -17.16 -5.57 4.10
C PHE A 60 -18.63 -5.49 3.73
N TRP A 61 -19.06 -4.39 3.10
CA TRP A 61 -20.41 -4.26 2.59
C TRP A 61 -20.74 -5.36 1.58
N PHE A 62 -19.81 -5.67 0.68
CA PHE A 62 -19.94 -6.75 -0.31
C PHE A 62 -20.04 -8.12 0.35
N ILE A 63 -19.18 -8.44 1.33
CA ILE A 63 -19.29 -9.68 2.10
C ILE A 63 -20.62 -9.75 2.85
N HIS A 64 -21.04 -8.67 3.51
CA HIS A 64 -22.25 -8.69 4.32
C HIS A 64 -23.51 -8.84 3.46
N THR A 65 -23.56 -8.15 2.33
CA THR A 65 -24.71 -8.15 1.42
C THR A 65 -24.76 -9.40 0.56
N PHE A 66 -23.62 -9.86 0.04
CA PHE A 66 -23.57 -10.95 -0.95
C PHE A 66 -23.33 -12.33 -0.33
N LEU A 67 -22.51 -12.43 0.73
CA LEU A 67 -22.15 -13.70 1.35
C LEU A 67 -23.04 -14.13 2.53
N HIS A 68 -24.11 -13.40 2.84
CA HIS A 68 -25.08 -13.83 3.87
C HIS A 68 -25.72 -15.19 3.54
N LYS A 69 -25.78 -15.55 2.26
CA LYS A 69 -26.36 -16.80 1.75
C LYS A 69 -25.48 -18.05 1.99
N TYR A 70 -24.18 -17.88 2.31
CA TYR A 70 -23.23 -18.98 2.48
C TYR A 70 -22.48 -18.91 3.83
N PRO A 71 -23.03 -19.54 4.89
CA PRO A 71 -22.49 -19.44 6.25
C PRO A 71 -21.08 -20.04 6.41
N THR A 72 -20.73 -21.04 5.59
CA THR A 72 -19.41 -21.72 5.61
C THR A 72 -18.28 -20.81 5.13
N ILE A 73 -18.55 -19.93 4.15
CA ILE A 73 -17.55 -19.01 3.60
C ILE A 73 -17.38 -17.80 4.53
N ARG A 74 -18.46 -17.39 5.20
CA ARG A 74 -18.47 -16.30 6.19
C ARG A 74 -17.51 -16.57 7.35
N THR A 75 -17.48 -17.79 7.89
CA THR A 75 -16.57 -18.16 9.00
C THR A 75 -15.10 -18.19 8.56
N HIS A 76 -14.83 -18.65 7.34
CA HIS A 76 -13.46 -18.67 6.78
C HIS A 76 -12.91 -17.26 6.57
N LEU A 77 -13.72 -16.35 6.03
CA LEU A 77 -13.37 -14.93 5.88
C LEU A 77 -13.23 -14.23 7.24
N ARG A 78 -13.98 -14.64 8.26
CA ARG A 78 -13.81 -14.13 9.63
C ARG A 78 -12.48 -14.58 10.25
N ASN A 79 -11.98 -15.77 9.93
CA ASN A 79 -10.65 -16.22 10.35
C ASN A 79 -9.53 -15.45 9.63
N ILE A 80 -9.71 -15.14 8.35
CA ILE A 80 -8.79 -14.25 7.61
C ILE A 80 -8.79 -12.85 8.24
N LYS A 81 -9.96 -12.33 8.66
CA LYS A 81 -10.06 -11.09 9.45
C LYS A 81 -9.22 -11.19 10.74
N TYR A 82 -9.28 -12.28 11.51
CA TYR A 82 -8.43 -12.42 12.70
C TYR A 82 -6.92 -12.43 12.40
N TRP A 83 -6.52 -12.96 11.24
CA TRP A 83 -5.13 -12.97 10.78
C TRP A 83 -4.63 -11.57 10.41
N PHE A 84 -5.49 -10.73 9.82
CA PHE A 84 -5.15 -9.34 9.46
C PHE A 84 -5.48 -8.28 10.54
N VAL A 85 -6.34 -8.59 11.52
CA VAL A 85 -6.91 -7.61 12.48
C VAL A 85 -6.39 -7.72 13.91
N LYS A 86 -6.02 -8.91 14.41
CA LYS A 86 -5.42 -8.98 15.75
C LYS A 86 -3.91 -8.80 15.67
N PRO A 87 -3.29 -7.88 16.44
CA PRO A 87 -1.91 -8.08 16.82
C PRO A 87 -1.87 -9.43 17.55
N LYS A 88 -1.16 -10.40 16.95
CA LYS A 88 -0.98 -11.73 17.50
C LYS A 88 -0.61 -11.57 18.98
N THR A 89 -1.52 -11.92 19.88
CA THR A 89 -1.25 -11.97 21.32
C THR A 89 0.06 -12.71 21.50
N GLU A 90 1.01 -12.08 22.17
CA GLU A 90 2.39 -12.55 22.28
C GLU A 90 2.41 -13.97 22.82
N ARG A 91 2.48 -14.96 21.92
CA ARG A 91 2.98 -16.27 22.32
C ARG A 91 4.40 -16.02 22.79
N SER A 92 4.75 -16.50 23.98
CA SER A 92 6.06 -16.30 24.59
C SER A 92 7.15 -16.94 23.73
N ILE A 93 7.60 -16.22 22.70
CA ILE A 93 8.76 -16.60 21.90
C ILE A 93 9.97 -16.53 22.84
N PRO A 94 10.87 -17.54 22.86
CA PRO A 94 12.06 -17.49 23.69
C PRO A 94 12.85 -16.20 23.46
N PHE A 95 13.25 -15.55 24.55
CA PHE A 95 13.81 -14.18 24.61
C PHE A 95 14.92 -13.90 23.58
N ARG A 96 15.80 -14.88 23.32
CA ARG A 96 16.89 -14.78 22.34
C ARG A 96 16.39 -14.58 20.90
N ARG A 97 15.30 -15.25 20.51
CA ARG A 97 14.67 -15.07 19.18
C ARG A 97 13.77 -13.83 19.14
N LYS A 98 13.17 -13.46 20.28
CA LYS A 98 12.36 -12.23 20.44
C LYS A 98 13.19 -10.98 20.11
N ARG A 99 14.45 -10.89 20.58
CA ARG A 99 15.32 -9.72 20.34
C ARG A 99 15.65 -9.47 18.86
N ARG A 100 15.95 -10.51 18.07
CA ARG A 100 16.20 -10.37 16.62
C ARG A 100 14.94 -10.00 15.84
N TYR A 101 13.79 -10.58 16.20
CA TYR A 101 12.51 -10.25 15.57
C TYR A 101 12.08 -8.82 15.89
N VAL A 102 12.27 -8.39 17.14
CA VAL A 102 12.03 -7.01 17.58
C VAL A 102 12.98 -6.04 16.87
N PHE A 103 14.27 -6.39 16.72
CA PHE A 103 15.24 -5.57 15.99
C PHE A 103 14.91 -5.44 14.50
N LEU A 104 14.51 -6.53 13.84
CA LEU A 104 14.02 -6.49 12.45
C LEU A 104 12.74 -5.65 12.31
N LYS A 105 11.80 -5.77 13.26
CA LYS A 105 10.56 -4.97 13.29
C LYS A 105 10.84 -3.49 13.60
N GLN A 106 11.82 -3.18 14.45
CA GLN A 106 12.18 -1.82 14.86
C GLN A 106 13.03 -1.12 13.78
N ASN A 107 13.97 -1.84 13.14
CA ASN A 107 14.88 -1.25 12.15
C ASN A 107 14.34 -1.29 10.72
N ALA A 108 13.60 -2.33 10.32
CA ALA A 108 12.95 -2.40 9.00
C ALA A 108 11.52 -1.84 9.05
N GLY A 109 11.28 -0.84 9.91
CA GLY A 109 9.97 -0.26 10.19
C GLY A 109 9.35 0.50 9.00
N ILE A 110 8.68 1.61 9.27
CA ILE A 110 8.08 2.50 8.23
C ILE A 110 9.12 2.89 7.17
N LEU A 111 10.37 3.15 7.58
CA LEU A 111 11.48 3.49 6.69
C LEU A 111 11.85 2.34 5.73
N GLY A 112 11.83 1.09 6.22
CA GLY A 112 12.13 -0.08 5.38
C GLY A 112 11.08 -0.26 4.29
N ILE A 113 9.80 -0.09 4.64
CA ILE A 113 8.69 -0.11 3.66
C ILE A 113 8.86 1.05 2.68
N SER A 114 9.09 2.29 3.16
CA SER A 114 9.25 3.47 2.31
C SER A 114 10.40 3.35 1.31
N ILE A 115 11.53 2.74 1.68
CA ILE A 115 12.66 2.49 0.76
C ILE A 115 12.32 1.38 -0.25
N LEU A 116 11.55 0.37 0.17
CA LEU A 116 11.12 -0.72 -0.72
C LEU A 116 10.01 -0.29 -1.68
N THR A 117 9.18 0.71 -1.33
CA THR A 117 8.04 1.13 -2.15
C THR A 117 8.39 1.63 -3.56
N PRO A 118 9.35 2.55 -3.77
CA PRO A 118 9.64 3.00 -5.13
C PRO A 118 10.22 1.90 -6.03
N ILE A 119 10.81 0.83 -5.46
CA ILE A 119 11.56 -0.20 -6.20
C ILE A 119 10.78 -1.52 -6.34
N LEU A 120 10.10 -1.97 -5.29
CA LEU A 120 9.53 -3.33 -5.19
C LEU A 120 8.02 -3.33 -4.95
N LEU A 121 7.50 -2.36 -4.20
CA LEU A 121 6.11 -2.30 -3.76
C LEU A 121 5.40 -1.09 -4.36
N SER A 122 4.56 -1.28 -5.38
CA SER A 122 3.75 -0.20 -5.97
C SER A 122 3.15 0.71 -4.89
N ILE A 123 3.14 2.02 -5.12
CA ILE A 123 2.67 3.04 -4.15
C ILE A 123 1.36 2.61 -3.45
N PRO A 124 0.31 2.12 -4.14
CA PRO A 124 -0.94 1.70 -3.49
C PRO A 124 -0.78 0.58 -2.45
N LEU A 125 0.11 -0.38 -2.73
CA LEU A 125 0.44 -1.51 -1.83
C LEU A 125 1.31 -1.02 -0.66
N GLY A 126 2.26 -0.14 -0.95
CA GLY A 126 3.11 0.49 0.05
C GLY A 126 2.33 1.30 1.08
N THR A 127 1.44 2.18 0.60
CA THR A 127 0.55 2.98 1.45
C THR A 127 -0.41 2.12 2.24
N PHE A 128 -0.92 1.04 1.64
CA PHE A 128 -1.75 0.07 2.37
C PHE A 128 -1.04 -0.50 3.59
N LEU A 129 0.18 -1.02 3.36
CA LEU A 129 1.00 -1.63 4.39
C LEU A 129 1.35 -0.60 5.47
N ALA A 130 1.73 0.62 5.07
CA ALA A 130 2.07 1.69 6.00
C ALA A 130 0.88 2.07 6.89
N VAL A 131 -0.27 2.41 6.31
CA VAL A 131 -1.49 2.76 7.06
C VAL A 131 -1.96 1.58 7.92
N ARG A 132 -1.84 0.35 7.44
CA ARG A 132 -2.37 -0.81 8.18
C ARG A 132 -1.51 -1.26 9.34
N PHE A 133 -0.18 -1.28 9.18
CA PHE A 133 0.76 -1.75 10.20
C PHE A 133 1.23 -0.65 11.14
N TYR A 134 1.23 0.60 10.69
CA TYR A 134 1.75 1.75 11.45
C TYR A 134 0.77 2.93 11.59
N GLY A 135 -0.34 2.95 10.85
CA GLY A 135 -1.46 3.85 11.13
C GLY A 135 -2.02 3.49 12.50
N ARG A 136 -1.79 4.38 13.46
CA ARG A 136 -2.40 4.31 14.79
C ARG A 136 -3.84 4.75 14.72
#